data_AF-A0A7S4VBK4-F1
#
_entry.id   AF-A0A7S4VBK4-F1
#
_cell.length_a   1.000
_cell.length_b   1.000
_cell.length_c   1.000
_cell.angle_alpha   90.00
_cell.angle_beta   90.00
_cell.angle_gamma   90.00
#
_symmetry.space_group_name_H-M   'P 1'
#
loop_
_entity.id
_entity.type
_entity.pdbx_description
1 polymer ?
#
loop_
_entity_poly.entity_id
_entity_poly.type
_entity_poly.pdbx_seq_one_letter_code
_entity_poly.pdbx_strand_id
1 'polypeptide(L)'
;ASLSLDIFTTLAKAEFCNGNVTEVGKYVDKILNQNLPIKEKADAFCVKISSCIFLEGEFANGMDVGLKALLLLGVEFPKKITKLTHAREIIKTKYMLKGLCIDGLSHHPTMEDENRLIAMNIMDRLTLSAYAANPYLFVLIVLKMVQWSVSFGVCKHSPMAFATYGLLLCSGMEDFAGGNKFAKVAMATLERFNARDMESKVIFVCINLIGHWMEPLYLLHKQCLRAYEVGMQTGDINWAMFNLKCSND
;
A
#
# COMPACT_ATOMS: atom_id res chain seq x y z
N ALA A 1 6.87 24.66 -17.11
CA ALA A 1 7.10 23.21 -16.89
C ALA A 1 5.96 22.59 -16.08
N SER A 2 5.62 23.10 -14.88
CA SER A 2 4.59 22.51 -14.01
C SER A 2 3.22 22.28 -14.70
N LEU A 3 2.67 23.26 -15.44
CA LEU A 3 1.36 23.07 -16.09
C LEU A 3 1.31 21.89 -17.07
N SER A 4 2.38 21.66 -17.84
CA SER A 4 2.43 20.52 -18.77
C SER A 4 2.54 19.18 -18.03
N LEU A 5 3.25 19.16 -16.91
CA LEU A 5 3.42 17.97 -16.06
C LEU A 5 2.08 17.59 -15.42
N ASP A 6 1.35 18.59 -14.91
CA ASP A 6 0.04 18.40 -14.27
C ASP A 6 -0.99 17.89 -15.28
N ILE A 7 -0.98 18.43 -16.50
CA ILE A 7 -1.84 17.96 -17.60
C ILE A 7 -1.53 16.49 -17.94
N PHE A 8 -0.26 16.14 -18.18
CA PHE A 8 0.08 14.76 -18.53
C PHE A 8 -0.21 13.78 -17.39
N THR A 9 0.00 14.19 -16.14
CA THR A 9 -0.32 13.37 -14.97
C THR A 9 -1.82 13.14 -14.85
N THR A 10 -2.62 14.19 -15.05
CA THR A 10 -4.08 14.11 -15.00
C THR A 10 -4.62 13.23 -16.12
N LEU A 11 -4.10 13.40 -17.35
CA LEU A 11 -4.44 12.55 -18.49
C LEU A 11 -4.09 11.08 -18.21
N ALA A 12 -2.88 10.81 -17.71
CA ALA A 12 -2.47 9.44 -17.37
C ALA A 12 -3.40 8.79 -16.34
N LYS A 13 -3.82 9.52 -15.31
CA LYS A 13 -4.79 9.04 -14.29
C LYS A 13 -6.16 8.76 -14.91
N ALA A 14 -6.66 9.66 -15.76
CA ALA A 14 -7.95 9.48 -16.44
C ALA A 14 -7.94 8.26 -17.38
N GLU A 15 -6.88 8.10 -18.18
CA GLU A 15 -6.73 6.96 -19.09
C GLU A 15 -6.57 5.64 -18.33
N PHE A 16 -5.93 5.66 -17.16
CA PHE A 16 -5.87 4.50 -16.28
C PHE A 16 -7.26 4.09 -15.79
N CYS A 17 -8.09 5.04 -15.36
CA CYS A 17 -9.48 4.77 -14.97
C CYS A 17 -10.33 4.25 -16.14
N ASN A 18 -10.02 4.65 -17.38
CA ASN A 18 -10.68 4.15 -18.59
C ASN A 18 -10.13 2.80 -19.08
N GLY A 19 -9.05 2.29 -18.49
CA GLY A 19 -8.41 1.04 -18.92
C GLY A 19 -7.55 1.17 -20.19
N ASN A 20 -7.18 2.38 -20.61
CA ASN A 20 -6.47 2.65 -21.85
C ASN A 20 -4.94 2.55 -21.67
N VAL A 21 -4.43 1.32 -21.57
CA VAL A 21 -2.99 1.00 -21.32
C VAL A 21 -2.04 1.78 -22.22
N THR A 22 -2.30 1.82 -23.52
CA THR A 22 -1.43 2.50 -24.52
C THR A 22 -1.29 3.99 -24.22
N GLU A 23 -2.40 4.67 -23.92
CA GLU A 23 -2.40 6.11 -23.66
C GLU A 23 -1.78 6.42 -22.28
N VAL A 24 -2.00 5.55 -21.27
CA VAL A 24 -1.30 5.65 -19.99
C VAL A 24 0.22 5.64 -20.20
N GLY A 25 0.73 4.64 -20.94
CA GLY A 25 2.16 4.54 -21.25
C GLY A 25 2.69 5.79 -21.93
N LYS A 26 2.01 6.27 -22.98
CA LYS A 26 2.39 7.48 -23.71
C LYS A 26 2.52 8.73 -22.83
N TYR A 27 1.60 8.97 -21.91
CA TYR A 27 1.66 10.14 -21.04
C TYR A 27 2.67 9.98 -19.90
N VAL A 28 2.73 8.79 -19.30
CA VAL A 28 3.68 8.49 -18.23
C VAL A 28 5.13 8.53 -18.72
N ASP A 29 5.42 7.91 -19.85
CA ASP A 29 6.79 7.85 -20.39
C ASP A 29 7.29 9.24 -20.78
N LYS A 30 6.41 10.13 -21.26
CA LYS A 30 6.73 11.55 -21.50
C LYS A 30 7.19 12.26 -20.23
N ILE A 31 6.65 11.92 -19.07
CA ILE A 31 7.06 12.50 -17.78
C ILE A 31 8.36 11.85 -17.30
N LEU A 32 8.40 10.51 -17.30
CA LEU A 32 9.52 9.75 -16.74
C LEU A 32 10.83 9.97 -17.51
N ASN A 33 10.76 10.23 -18.82
CA ASN A 33 11.91 10.48 -19.69
C ASN A 33 12.50 11.90 -19.56
N GLN A 34 11.80 12.84 -18.92
CA GLN A 34 12.35 14.19 -18.68
C GLN A 34 13.38 14.16 -17.55
N ASN A 35 14.37 15.05 -17.57
CA ASN A 35 15.33 15.17 -16.46
C ASN A 35 14.76 15.99 -15.30
N LEU A 36 13.80 15.41 -14.57
CA LEU A 36 13.08 16.04 -13.45
C LEU A 36 13.40 15.34 -12.12
N PRO A 37 13.34 16.07 -10.99
CA PRO A 37 13.46 15.48 -9.66
C PRO A 37 12.35 14.44 -9.42
N ILE A 38 12.64 13.45 -8.57
CA ILE A 38 11.71 12.36 -8.29
C ILE A 38 10.36 12.84 -7.73
N LYS A 39 10.34 13.95 -6.98
CA LYS A 39 9.11 14.60 -6.48
C LYS A 39 8.14 14.93 -7.62
N GLU A 40 8.64 15.41 -8.75
CA GLU A 40 7.83 15.74 -9.92
C GLU A 40 7.41 14.50 -10.73
N LYS A 41 8.12 13.38 -10.58
CA LYS A 41 7.82 12.12 -11.28
C LYS A 41 6.99 11.13 -10.45
N ALA A 42 6.80 11.40 -9.16
CA ALA A 42 6.22 10.47 -8.20
C ALA A 42 4.86 9.94 -8.64
N ASP A 43 3.97 10.82 -9.07
CA ASP A 43 2.63 10.45 -9.55
C ASP A 43 2.68 9.63 -10.84
N ALA A 44 3.57 9.96 -11.77
CA ALA A 44 3.75 9.19 -13.00
C ALA A 44 4.25 7.77 -12.71
N PHE A 45 5.19 7.60 -11.78
CA PHE A 45 5.59 6.28 -11.29
C PHE A 45 4.42 5.53 -10.66
N CYS A 46 3.65 6.19 -9.81
CA CYS A 46 2.48 5.60 -9.16
C CYS A 46 1.43 5.10 -10.16
N VAL A 47 1.16 5.87 -11.21
CA VAL A 47 0.26 5.46 -12.30
C VAL A 47 0.86 4.31 -13.11
N LYS A 48 2.17 4.34 -13.42
CA LYS A 48 2.83 3.24 -14.14
C LYS A 48 2.71 1.92 -13.39
N ILE A 49 3.04 1.93 -12.09
CA ILE A 49 2.96 0.75 -11.22
C ILE A 49 1.54 0.20 -11.23
N SER A 50 0.53 1.06 -11.05
CA SER A 50 -0.87 0.65 -11.07
C SER A 50 -1.33 0.12 -12.43
N SER A 51 -0.89 0.72 -13.55
CA SER A 51 -1.18 0.21 -14.91
C SER A 51 -0.64 -1.20 -15.10
N CYS A 52 0.64 -1.41 -14.78
CA CYS A 52 1.28 -2.72 -14.91
C CYS A 52 0.54 -3.78 -14.08
N ILE A 53 0.13 -3.44 -12.86
CA ILE A 53 -0.52 -4.38 -11.94
C ILE A 53 -1.97 -4.67 -12.35
N PHE A 54 -2.77 -3.63 -12.60
CA PHE A 54 -4.23 -3.77 -12.70
C PHE A 54 -4.77 -3.87 -14.13
N LEU A 55 -4.07 -3.31 -15.12
CA LEU A 55 -4.52 -3.35 -16.51
C LEU A 55 -3.79 -4.43 -17.33
N GLU A 56 -2.49 -4.57 -17.08
CA GLU A 56 -1.63 -5.46 -17.88
C GLU A 56 -1.42 -6.83 -17.22
N GLY A 57 -1.62 -6.92 -15.88
CA GLY A 57 -1.33 -8.14 -15.12
C GLY A 57 0.17 -8.44 -14.98
N GLU A 58 1.04 -7.50 -15.34
CA GLU A 58 2.49 -7.61 -15.28
C GLU A 58 3.03 -7.23 -13.90
N PHE A 59 2.78 -8.09 -12.89
CA PHE A 59 3.22 -7.84 -11.52
C PHE A 59 4.73 -7.61 -11.40
N ALA A 60 5.54 -8.41 -12.11
CA ALA A 60 7.00 -8.29 -12.09
C ALA A 60 7.49 -6.93 -12.62
N ASN A 61 6.91 -6.46 -13.74
CA ASN A 61 7.24 -5.15 -14.31
C ASN A 61 6.82 -4.02 -13.35
N GLY A 62 5.62 -4.09 -12.77
CA GLY A 62 5.18 -3.13 -11.75
C GLY A 62 6.11 -3.09 -10.54
N MET A 63 6.66 -4.23 -10.15
CA MET A 63 7.66 -4.34 -9.08
C MET A 63 8.97 -3.66 -9.46
N ASP A 64 9.52 -3.94 -10.64
CA ASP A 64 10.77 -3.34 -11.11
C ASP A 64 10.67 -1.81 -11.23
N VAL A 65 9.54 -1.31 -11.76
CA VAL A 65 9.25 0.13 -11.85
C VAL A 65 9.23 0.76 -10.46
N GLY A 66 8.54 0.15 -9.48
CA GLY A 66 8.48 0.70 -8.13
C GLY A 66 9.81 0.61 -7.37
N LEU A 67 10.56 -0.48 -7.52
CA LEU A 67 11.89 -0.61 -6.93
C LEU A 67 12.87 0.42 -7.52
N LYS A 68 12.79 0.71 -8.82
CA LYS A 68 13.55 1.79 -9.45
C LYS A 68 13.18 3.16 -8.87
N ALA A 69 11.89 3.43 -8.68
CA ALA A 69 11.44 4.69 -8.08
C ALA A 69 11.91 4.85 -6.62
N LEU A 70 11.88 3.77 -5.84
CA LEU A 70 12.38 3.73 -4.46
C LEU A 70 13.89 3.96 -4.40
N LEU A 71 14.67 3.39 -5.32
CA LEU A 71 16.11 3.63 -5.42
C LEU A 71 16.42 5.12 -5.65
N LEU A 72 15.64 5.80 -6.50
CA LEU A 72 15.78 7.25 -6.73
C LEU A 72 15.48 8.10 -5.47
N LEU A 73 14.75 7.54 -4.49
CA LEU A 73 14.49 8.15 -3.18
C LEU A 73 15.50 7.72 -2.11
N GLY A 74 16.54 6.95 -2.48
CA GLY A 74 17.51 6.38 -1.54
C GLY A 74 16.97 5.21 -0.72
N VAL A 75 15.85 4.61 -1.13
CA VAL A 75 15.22 3.48 -0.46
C VAL A 75 15.58 2.20 -1.18
N GLU A 76 16.54 1.46 -0.63
CA GLU A 76 16.98 0.21 -1.21
C GLU A 76 16.34 -1.01 -0.54
N PHE A 77 16.08 -2.02 -1.37
CA PHE A 77 15.72 -3.37 -0.97
C PHE A 77 16.76 -4.36 -1.52
N PRO A 78 17.12 -5.40 -0.76
CA PRO A 78 18.14 -6.34 -1.19
C PRO A 78 17.68 -7.17 -2.40
N LYS A 79 18.49 -7.21 -3.47
CA LYS A 79 18.22 -8.02 -4.67
C LYS A 79 18.07 -9.51 -4.37
N LYS A 80 18.81 -10.02 -3.38
CA LYS A 80 18.72 -11.40 -2.89
C LYS A 80 18.28 -11.39 -1.44
N ILE A 81 17.03 -11.81 -1.20
CA ILE A 81 16.49 -11.90 0.15
C ILE A 81 16.89 -13.26 0.73
N THR A 82 17.81 -13.23 1.68
CA THR A 82 18.22 -14.42 2.43
C THR A 82 17.32 -14.61 3.65
N LYS A 83 17.23 -15.85 4.16
CA LYS A 83 16.54 -16.14 5.42
C LYS A 83 17.06 -15.27 6.58
N LEU A 84 18.37 -15.00 6.60
CA LEU A 84 19.00 -14.16 7.62
C LEU A 84 18.53 -12.70 7.53
N THR A 85 18.53 -12.10 6.34
CA THR A 85 18.05 -10.73 6.14
C THR A 85 16.57 -10.59 6.51
N HIS A 86 15.77 -11.61 6.18
CA HIS A 86 14.35 -11.64 6.50
C HIS A 86 14.11 -11.73 8.01
N ALA A 87 14.76 -12.67 8.70
CA ALA A 87 14.66 -12.81 10.15
C ALA A 87 15.14 -11.56 10.90
N ARG A 88 16.23 -10.93 10.42
CA ARG A 88 16.75 -9.68 10.99
C ARG A 88 15.70 -8.56 11.00
N GLU A 89 15.04 -8.34 9.87
CA GLU A 89 14.03 -7.26 9.77
C GLU A 89 12.78 -7.58 10.62
N ILE A 90 12.38 -8.85 10.72
CA ILE A 90 11.28 -9.25 11.62
C ILE A 90 11.65 -8.95 13.07
N ILE A 91 12.83 -9.38 13.53
CA ILE A 91 13.29 -9.17 14.91
C ILE A 91 13.40 -7.67 15.20
N LYS A 92 13.97 -6.90 14.29
CA LYS A 92 14.08 -5.45 14.41
C LYS A 92 12.71 -4.79 14.58
N THR A 93 11.74 -5.17 13.76
CA THR A 93 10.37 -4.60 13.83
C THR A 93 9.69 -4.98 15.14
N LYS A 94 9.79 -6.25 15.57
CA LYS A 94 9.28 -6.69 16.87
C LYS A 94 9.90 -5.92 18.03
N TYR A 95 11.21 -5.67 17.97
CA TYR A 95 11.91 -4.89 18.99
C TYR A 95 11.44 -3.43 19.02
N MET A 96 11.26 -2.78 17.86
CA MET A 96 10.76 -1.41 17.77
C MET A 96 9.33 -1.26 18.29
N LEU A 97 8.50 -2.30 18.12
CA LEU A 97 7.13 -2.33 18.64
C LEU A 97 7.06 -2.71 20.12
N LYS A 98 8.13 -3.30 20.68
CA LYS A 98 8.15 -3.77 22.05
C LYS A 98 8.04 -2.58 23.02
N GLY A 99 7.03 -2.62 23.87
CA GLY A 99 6.79 -1.57 24.87
C GLY A 99 5.99 -0.38 24.34
N LEU A 100 5.64 -0.34 23.05
CA LEU A 100 4.70 0.65 22.53
C LEU A 100 3.25 0.25 22.83
N CYS A 101 2.43 1.24 23.17
CA CYS A 101 0.99 1.07 23.13
C CYS A 101 0.55 1.01 21.67
N ILE A 102 0.27 -0.19 21.17
CA ILE A 102 -0.14 -0.41 19.78
C ILE A 102 -1.37 0.43 19.42
N ASP A 103 -2.36 0.54 20.33
CA ASP A 103 -3.56 1.37 20.13
C ASP A 103 -3.23 2.87 20.02
N GLY A 104 -2.10 3.29 20.59
CA GLY A 104 -1.59 4.66 20.51
C GLY A 104 -0.85 4.98 19.20
N LEU A 105 -0.53 4.00 18.35
CA LEU A 105 0.18 4.24 17.09
C LEU A 105 -0.59 5.16 16.15
N SER A 106 -1.94 5.09 16.15
CA SER A 106 -2.79 5.99 15.37
C SER A 106 -2.69 7.45 15.81
N HIS A 107 -2.10 7.73 16.99
CA HIS A 107 -1.88 9.07 17.55
C HIS A 107 -0.42 9.54 17.46
N HIS A 108 0.48 8.76 16.85
CA HIS A 108 1.87 9.18 16.63
C HIS A 108 1.94 10.49 15.83
N PRO A 109 3.05 11.25 15.91
CA PRO A 109 3.24 12.44 15.08
C PRO A 109 3.00 12.17 13.59
N THR A 110 2.62 13.19 12.83
CA THR A 110 2.49 13.07 11.37
C THR A 110 3.88 13.04 10.74
N MET A 111 4.10 12.18 9.74
CA MET A 111 5.32 12.18 8.95
C MET A 111 5.40 13.41 8.05
N GLU A 112 6.48 14.18 8.15
CA GLU A 112 6.64 15.45 7.42
C GLU A 112 7.60 15.36 6.22
N ASP A 113 8.52 14.39 6.22
CA ASP A 113 9.53 14.27 5.15
C ASP A 113 8.88 13.83 3.82
N GLU A 114 8.91 14.73 2.84
CA GLU A 114 8.27 14.52 1.53
C GLU A 114 8.78 13.29 0.79
N ASN A 115 10.10 13.01 0.85
CA ASN A 115 10.66 11.84 0.18
C ASN A 115 10.18 10.54 0.82
N ARG A 116 10.04 10.50 2.16
CA ARG A 116 9.45 9.38 2.86
C ARG A 116 7.96 9.24 2.55
N LEU A 117 7.21 10.33 2.43
CA LEU A 117 5.80 10.29 2.03
C LEU A 117 5.64 9.69 0.62
N ILE A 118 6.47 10.10 -0.33
CA ILE A 118 6.48 9.52 -1.69
C ILE A 118 6.86 8.04 -1.64
N ALA A 119 7.89 7.67 -0.90
CA ALA A 119 8.31 6.28 -0.76
C ALA A 119 7.24 5.41 -0.08
N MET A 120 6.50 5.94 0.91
CA MET A 120 5.37 5.25 1.55
C MET A 120 4.25 4.98 0.54
N ASN A 121 3.93 5.94 -0.34
CA ASN A 121 2.95 5.75 -1.42
C ASN A 121 3.40 4.66 -2.42
N ILE A 122 4.66 4.69 -2.84
CA ILE A 122 5.20 3.68 -3.77
C ILE A 122 5.21 2.29 -3.11
N MET A 123 5.68 2.18 -1.87
CA MET A 123 5.69 0.91 -1.12
C MET A 123 4.28 0.33 -0.96
N ASP A 124 3.29 1.18 -0.64
CA ASP A 124 1.88 0.81 -0.58
C ASP A 124 1.38 0.23 -1.92
N ARG A 125 1.66 0.89 -3.04
CA ARG A 125 1.29 0.38 -4.39
C ARG A 125 1.97 -0.93 -4.75
N LEU A 126 3.17 -1.16 -4.25
CA LEU A 126 3.91 -2.40 -4.47
C LEU A 126 3.40 -3.57 -3.64
N THR A 127 2.62 -3.33 -2.57
CA THR A 127 2.19 -4.40 -1.65
C THR A 127 1.50 -5.56 -2.38
N LEU A 128 0.55 -5.27 -3.27
CA LEU A 128 -0.18 -6.30 -4.03
C LEU A 128 0.73 -7.09 -4.97
N SER A 129 1.57 -6.40 -5.75
CA SER A 129 2.52 -7.06 -6.66
C SER A 129 3.56 -7.90 -5.90
N ALA A 130 4.11 -7.36 -4.82
CA ALA A 130 5.05 -8.09 -3.98
C ALA A 130 4.38 -9.32 -3.35
N TYR A 131 3.14 -9.21 -2.89
CA TYR A 131 2.40 -10.35 -2.35
C TYR A 131 2.22 -11.46 -3.40
N ALA A 132 1.86 -11.10 -4.63
CA ALA A 132 1.61 -12.06 -5.70
C ALA A 132 2.91 -12.69 -6.27
N ALA A 133 3.96 -11.90 -6.46
CA ALA A 133 5.15 -12.32 -7.21
C ALA A 133 6.39 -12.62 -6.34
N ASN A 134 6.52 -12.00 -5.15
CA ASN A 134 7.67 -12.20 -4.27
C ASN A 134 7.32 -12.00 -2.78
N PRO A 135 6.77 -13.03 -2.10
CA PRO A 135 6.34 -12.95 -0.71
C PRO A 135 7.44 -12.50 0.27
N TYR A 136 8.70 -12.83 -0.01
CA TYR A 136 9.81 -12.36 0.83
C TYR A 136 10.01 -10.85 0.75
N LEU A 137 9.88 -10.27 -0.45
CA LEU A 137 9.95 -8.83 -0.65
C LEU A 137 8.74 -8.13 -0.04
N PHE A 138 7.55 -8.73 -0.17
CA PHE A 138 6.33 -8.24 0.47
C PHE A 138 6.55 -8.01 1.97
N VAL A 139 7.08 -9.01 2.69
CA VAL A 139 7.40 -8.85 4.11
C VAL A 139 8.36 -7.69 4.34
N LEU A 140 9.45 -7.58 3.59
CA LEU A 140 10.40 -6.49 3.79
C LEU A 140 9.78 -5.10 3.57
N ILE A 141 8.91 -4.96 2.56
CA ILE A 141 8.17 -3.71 2.29
C ILE A 141 7.29 -3.36 3.48
N VAL A 142 6.45 -4.30 3.93
CA VAL A 142 5.52 -4.11 5.06
C VAL A 142 6.27 -3.75 6.33
N LEU A 143 7.33 -4.49 6.67
CA LEU A 143 8.16 -4.20 7.84
C LEU A 143 8.77 -2.80 7.76
N LYS A 144 9.28 -2.39 6.60
CA LYS A 144 9.87 -1.06 6.43
C LYS A 144 8.84 0.07 6.59
N MET A 145 7.63 -0.11 6.05
CA MET A 145 6.53 0.84 6.23
C MET A 145 6.13 0.98 7.71
N VAL A 146 6.07 -0.13 8.46
CA VAL A 146 5.79 -0.10 9.91
C VAL A 146 6.92 0.57 10.67
N GLN A 147 8.17 0.17 10.42
CA GLN A 147 9.35 0.77 11.06
C GLN A 147 9.38 2.30 10.86
N TRP A 148 9.09 2.77 9.64
CA TRP A 148 9.04 4.20 9.35
C TRP A 148 7.87 4.89 10.02
N SER A 149 6.69 4.26 10.04
CA SER A 149 5.52 4.81 10.75
C SER A 149 5.78 4.99 12.24
N VAL A 150 6.53 4.06 12.85
CA VAL A 150 6.94 4.13 14.26
C VAL A 150 8.03 5.18 14.49
N SER A 151 9.06 5.23 13.65
CA SER A 151 10.24 6.09 13.87
C SER A 151 10.06 7.53 13.41
N PHE A 152 9.30 7.78 12.34
CA PHE A 152 9.20 9.08 11.68
C PHE A 152 7.78 9.65 11.68
N GLY A 153 6.86 8.99 12.37
CA GLY A 153 5.45 9.37 12.41
C GLY A 153 4.60 8.66 11.36
N VAL A 154 3.29 8.72 11.54
CA VAL A 154 2.30 8.09 10.65
C VAL A 154 1.93 9.02 9.50
N CYS A 155 1.50 8.43 8.38
CA CYS A 155 1.00 9.16 7.22
C CYS A 155 -0.24 8.49 6.63
N LYS A 156 -0.79 9.09 5.57
CA LYS A 156 -1.93 8.57 4.81
C LYS A 156 -1.77 7.10 4.35
N HIS A 157 -0.55 6.61 4.17
CA HIS A 157 -0.25 5.23 3.76
C HIS A 157 0.07 4.28 4.93
N SER A 158 0.21 4.78 6.16
CA SER A 158 0.40 3.96 7.36
C SER A 158 -0.76 2.99 7.66
N PRO A 159 -2.05 3.30 7.37
CA PRO A 159 -3.12 2.33 7.52
C PRO A 159 -2.85 1.02 6.79
N MET A 160 -2.35 1.08 5.54
CA MET A 160 -2.00 -0.11 4.79
C MET A 160 -0.83 -0.86 5.44
N ALA A 161 0.17 -0.14 5.97
CA ALA A 161 1.29 -0.74 6.69
C ALA A 161 0.82 -1.56 7.91
N PHE A 162 -0.09 -0.99 8.71
CA PHE A 162 -0.63 -1.66 9.89
C PHE A 162 -1.54 -2.82 9.51
N ALA A 163 -2.42 -2.66 8.52
CA ALA A 163 -3.29 -3.74 8.05
C ALA A 163 -2.48 -4.93 7.51
N THR A 164 -1.51 -4.67 6.63
CA THR A 164 -0.65 -5.73 6.07
C THR A 164 0.27 -6.35 7.10
N TYR A 165 0.75 -5.60 8.10
CA TYR A 165 1.47 -6.19 9.23
C TYR A 165 0.57 -7.10 10.08
N GLY A 166 -0.69 -6.70 10.31
CA GLY A 166 -1.67 -7.56 10.95
C GLY A 166 -1.88 -8.88 10.20
N LEU A 167 -1.93 -8.82 8.87
CA LEU A 167 -1.98 -10.02 8.02
C LEU A 167 -0.75 -10.91 8.19
N LEU A 168 0.46 -10.33 8.29
CA LEU A 168 1.69 -11.09 8.54
C LEU A 168 1.66 -11.79 9.91
N LEU A 169 1.09 -11.14 10.92
CA LEU A 169 0.91 -11.75 12.25
C LEU A 169 -0.02 -12.97 12.18
N CYS A 170 -1.16 -12.86 11.50
CA CYS A 170 -2.10 -13.98 11.35
C CYS A 170 -1.52 -15.13 10.51
N SER A 171 -1.05 -14.83 9.30
CA SER A 171 -0.69 -15.86 8.31
C SER A 171 0.71 -16.46 8.49
N GLY A 172 1.66 -15.70 9.06
CA GLY A 172 3.04 -16.15 9.21
C GLY A 172 3.45 -16.47 10.64
N MET A 173 2.74 -15.94 11.64
CA MET A 173 3.12 -16.07 13.07
C MET A 173 2.00 -16.63 13.94
N GLU A 174 0.84 -16.95 13.37
CA GLU A 174 -0.35 -17.47 14.06
C GLU A 174 -0.79 -16.59 15.25
N ASP A 175 -0.44 -15.29 15.23
CA ASP A 175 -0.82 -14.31 16.24
C ASP A 175 -2.07 -13.56 15.79
N PHE A 176 -3.22 -14.24 15.89
CA PHE A 176 -4.53 -13.69 15.48
C PHE A 176 -4.95 -12.49 16.32
N ALA A 177 -4.64 -12.50 17.62
CA ALA A 177 -4.94 -11.40 18.53
C ALA A 177 -4.14 -10.14 18.17
N GLY A 178 -2.84 -10.30 17.89
CA GLY A 178 -1.98 -9.24 17.38
C GLY A 178 -2.46 -8.74 16.01
N GLY A 179 -2.82 -9.65 15.11
CA GLY A 179 -3.38 -9.33 13.80
C GLY A 179 -4.62 -8.44 13.89
N ASN A 180 -5.60 -8.82 14.72
CA ASN A 180 -6.80 -8.02 14.98
C ASN A 180 -6.47 -6.65 15.59
N LYS A 181 -5.49 -6.59 16.51
CA LYS A 181 -5.06 -5.34 17.12
C LYS A 181 -4.51 -4.37 16.07
N PHE A 182 -3.67 -4.84 15.17
CA PHE A 182 -3.14 -4.04 14.07
C PHE A 182 -4.20 -3.65 13.03
N ALA A 183 -5.20 -4.49 12.79
CA ALA A 183 -6.35 -4.14 11.96
C ALA A 183 -7.14 -2.95 12.57
N LYS A 184 -7.36 -2.94 13.89
CA LYS A 184 -8.01 -1.81 14.58
C LYS A 184 -7.20 -0.53 14.48
N VAL A 185 -5.88 -0.61 14.66
CA VAL A 185 -4.98 0.55 14.50
C VAL A 185 -4.99 1.07 13.07
N ALA A 186 -5.03 0.18 12.08
CA ALA A 186 -5.14 0.57 10.68
C ALA A 186 -6.41 1.39 10.43
N MET A 187 -7.56 0.91 10.91
CA MET A 187 -8.85 1.61 10.81
C MET A 187 -8.86 2.96 11.54
N ALA A 188 -8.34 3.01 12.77
CA ALA A 188 -8.23 4.27 13.52
C ALA A 188 -7.29 5.29 12.84
N THR A 189 -6.20 4.81 12.24
CA THR A 189 -5.26 5.67 11.49
C THR A 189 -5.92 6.16 10.20
N LEU A 190 -6.69 5.31 9.51
CA LEU A 190 -7.44 5.66 8.31
C LEU A 190 -8.44 6.80 8.59
N GLU A 191 -9.20 6.67 9.68
CA GLU A 191 -10.15 7.69 10.15
C GLU A 191 -9.47 9.02 10.46
N ARG A 192 -8.33 8.99 11.19
CA ARG A 192 -7.55 10.19 11.51
C ARG A 192 -7.15 11.00 10.27
N PHE A 193 -6.68 10.32 9.22
CA PHE A 193 -6.22 11.01 8.00
C PHE A 193 -7.36 11.33 7.03
N ASN A 194 -8.60 10.93 7.33
CA ASN A 194 -9.75 11.02 6.44
C ASN A 194 -9.42 10.52 5.01
N ALA A 195 -8.65 9.43 4.94
CA ALA A 195 -8.06 8.93 3.71
C ALA A 195 -9.07 8.04 2.95
N ARG A 196 -10.16 8.64 2.46
CA ARG A 196 -11.27 7.90 1.82
C ARG A 196 -10.83 7.07 0.61
N ASP A 197 -9.85 7.55 -0.16
CA ASP A 197 -9.27 6.82 -1.29
C ASP A 197 -8.45 5.58 -0.89
N MET A 198 -8.14 5.43 0.39
CA MET A 198 -7.46 4.26 0.95
C MET A 198 -8.43 3.29 1.63
N GLU A 199 -9.67 3.72 1.88
CA GLU A 199 -10.62 3.02 2.74
C GLU A 199 -11.00 1.65 2.18
N SER A 200 -11.34 1.58 0.88
CA SER A 200 -11.73 0.32 0.23
C SER A 200 -10.68 -0.78 0.40
N LYS A 201 -9.41 -0.46 0.11
CA LYS A 201 -8.31 -1.42 0.19
C LYS A 201 -7.87 -1.75 1.61
N VAL A 202 -7.91 -0.79 2.54
CA VAL A 202 -7.56 -1.05 3.95
C VAL A 202 -8.62 -1.93 4.59
N ILE A 203 -9.91 -1.64 4.36
CA ILE A 203 -11.00 -2.50 4.83
C ILE A 203 -10.86 -3.89 4.22
N PHE A 204 -10.52 -4.02 2.94
CA PHE A 204 -10.30 -5.33 2.33
C PHE A 204 -9.29 -6.17 3.13
N VAL A 205 -8.12 -5.61 3.46
CA VAL A 205 -7.10 -6.35 4.22
C VAL A 205 -7.57 -6.63 5.66
N CYS A 206 -8.12 -5.63 6.35
CA CYS A 206 -8.55 -5.77 7.73
C CYS A 206 -9.71 -6.75 7.91
N ILE A 207 -10.63 -6.81 6.96
CA ILE A 207 -11.85 -7.59 7.09
C ILE A 207 -11.71 -8.94 6.38
N ASN A 208 -11.37 -8.94 5.09
CA ASN A 208 -11.32 -10.19 4.34
C ASN A 208 -10.09 -11.04 4.70
N LEU A 209 -8.95 -10.43 5.01
CA LEU A 209 -7.72 -11.19 5.26
C LEU A 209 -7.41 -11.40 6.76
N ILE A 210 -8.04 -10.63 7.65
CA ILE A 210 -7.83 -10.71 9.10
C ILE A 210 -9.13 -11.00 9.87
N GLY A 211 -10.24 -10.33 9.53
CA GLY A 211 -11.50 -10.44 10.27
C GLY A 211 -12.04 -11.86 10.37
N HIS A 212 -11.87 -12.67 9.33
CA HIS A 212 -12.36 -14.06 9.30
C HIS A 212 -11.72 -14.99 10.35
N TRP A 213 -10.57 -14.62 10.91
CA TRP A 213 -9.95 -15.36 12.02
C TRP A 213 -10.66 -15.11 13.36
N MET A 214 -11.41 -14.00 13.47
CA MET A 214 -12.03 -13.54 14.71
C MET A 214 -13.55 -13.66 14.68
N GLU A 215 -14.16 -13.45 13.53
CA GLU A 215 -15.60 -13.40 13.36
C GLU A 215 -16.05 -14.19 12.12
N PRO A 216 -17.23 -14.85 12.16
CA PRO A 216 -17.82 -15.46 10.97
C PRO A 216 -18.02 -14.48 9.81
N LEU A 217 -17.73 -14.92 8.59
CA LEU A 217 -17.79 -14.10 7.37
C LEU A 217 -19.13 -13.36 7.16
N TYR A 218 -20.26 -13.98 7.52
CA TYR A 218 -21.58 -13.36 7.34
C TYR A 218 -21.77 -12.07 8.19
N LEU A 219 -21.01 -11.92 9.30
CA LEU A 219 -21.02 -10.69 10.11
C LEU A 219 -20.18 -9.58 9.46
N LEU A 220 -19.24 -9.94 8.60
CA LEU A 220 -18.31 -9.03 7.94
C LEU A 220 -18.85 -8.46 6.62
N HIS A 221 -19.88 -9.10 6.04
CA HIS A 221 -20.49 -8.73 4.75
C HIS A 221 -20.84 -7.23 4.64
N LYS A 222 -21.40 -6.63 5.69
CA LYS A 222 -21.75 -5.20 5.69
C LYS A 222 -20.53 -4.28 5.52
N GLN A 223 -19.40 -4.66 6.09
CA GLN A 223 -18.16 -3.89 5.97
C GLN A 223 -17.55 -4.06 4.57
N CYS A 224 -17.64 -5.26 3.98
CA CYS A 224 -17.24 -5.49 2.59
C CYS A 224 -18.09 -4.67 1.60
N LEU A 225 -19.41 -4.63 1.77
CA LEU A 225 -20.28 -3.79 0.94
C LEU A 225 -19.94 -2.30 1.08
N ARG A 226 -19.71 -1.82 2.30
CA ARG A 226 -19.25 -0.44 2.52
C ARG A 226 -17.94 -0.16 1.78
N ALA A 227 -16.97 -1.07 1.86
CA ALA A 227 -15.70 -0.92 1.16
C ALA A 227 -15.85 -0.91 -0.37
N TYR A 228 -16.76 -1.73 -0.91
CA TYR A 228 -17.16 -1.69 -2.31
C TYR A 228 -17.73 -0.31 -2.68
N GLU A 229 -18.73 0.19 -1.94
CA GLU A 229 -19.37 1.48 -2.20
C GLU A 229 -18.37 2.64 -2.15
N VAL A 230 -17.50 2.66 -1.13
CA VAL A 230 -16.47 3.70 -1.01
C VAL A 230 -15.46 3.61 -2.15
N GLY A 231 -15.04 2.41 -2.55
CA GLY A 231 -14.15 2.23 -3.69
C GLY A 231 -14.78 2.76 -4.98
N MET A 232 -16.06 2.46 -5.23
CA MET A 232 -16.80 3.00 -6.38
C MET A 232 -16.91 4.53 -6.34
N GLN A 233 -17.17 5.12 -5.17
CA GLN A 233 -17.27 6.58 -5.01
C GLN A 233 -15.93 7.31 -5.19
N THR A 234 -14.82 6.65 -4.84
CA THR A 234 -13.47 7.24 -4.86
C THR A 234 -12.69 6.93 -6.13
N GLY A 235 -13.26 6.13 -7.04
CA GLY A 235 -12.62 5.69 -8.27
C GLY A 235 -11.62 4.54 -8.07
N ASP A 236 -11.56 3.96 -6.88
CA ASP A 236 -10.77 2.76 -6.61
C ASP A 236 -11.54 1.48 -7.01
N ILE A 237 -11.77 1.35 -8.32
CA ILE A 237 -12.58 0.28 -8.90
C ILE A 237 -11.98 -1.09 -8.60
N ASN A 238 -10.66 -1.23 -8.65
CA ASN A 238 -9.99 -2.51 -8.45
C ASN A 238 -10.26 -3.08 -7.04
N TRP A 239 -10.07 -2.25 -6.02
CA TRP A 239 -10.33 -2.68 -4.64
C TRP A 239 -11.82 -2.77 -4.32
N ALA A 240 -12.68 -1.97 -4.97
CA ALA A 240 -14.12 -2.16 -4.89
C ALA A 240 -14.50 -3.58 -5.35
N MET A 241 -14.03 -4.00 -6.53
CA MET A 241 -14.35 -5.33 -7.08
C MET A 241 -13.82 -6.47 -6.20
N PHE A 242 -12.66 -6.32 -5.57
CA PHE A 242 -12.17 -7.31 -4.60
C PHE A 242 -13.10 -7.46 -3.39
N ASN A 243 -13.63 -6.34 -2.87
CA ASN A 243 -14.59 -6.39 -1.75
C ASN A 243 -15.94 -6.99 -2.16
N LEU A 244 -16.42 -6.76 -3.39
CA LEU A 244 -17.67 -7.34 -3.88
C LEU A 244 -17.61 -8.86 -4.04
N LYS A 245 -16.45 -9.41 -4.46
CA LYS A 245 -16.29 -10.87 -4.55
C LYS A 245 -16.54 -11.53 -3.20
N CYS A 246 -15.92 -11.00 -2.15
CA CYS A 246 -16.05 -11.55 -0.80
C CYS A 246 -17.41 -11.30 -0.16
N SER A 247 -18.24 -10.39 -0.70
CA SER A 247 -19.61 -10.21 -0.19
C SER A 247 -20.60 -11.25 -0.75
N ASN A 248 -20.24 -11.94 -1.85
CA ASN A 248 -21.11 -12.91 -2.52
C ASN A 248 -20.74 -14.38 -2.26
N ASP A 249 -19.60 -14.63 -1.62
CA ASP A 249 -19.15 -15.94 -1.15
C ASP A 249 -19.62 -16.20 0.30
#